data_AF-A0A550GR16-F1
#
_entry.id   AF-A0A550GR16-F1
#
_cell.length_a   1.000
_cell.length_b   1.000
_cell.length_c   1.000
_cell.angle_alpha   90.00
_cell.angle_beta   90.00
_cell.angle_gamma   90.00
#
_symmetry.space_group_name_H-M   'P 1'
#
loop_
_entity.id
_entity.type
_entity.pdbx_description
1 polymer ?
#
loop_
_entity_poly.entity_id
_entity_poly.type
_entity_poly.pdbx_seq_one_letter_code
_entity_poly.pdbx_strand_id
1 'polypeptide(L)'
;MATEEDKESKEPKIQLSFPLLIVRTQIFNKIFDKLGTYRFSKAVSWIALALVPIIAGIGLAMLLLSLYALLSTPAAGEIFRELGPLGSLLLPGINPLIPIVYGWVALIIAIAIHEGAHGIAARSLGFRVKSSGLLFILVFPLGAFVDVDEKQIEKAKPKKSARVMAAGIGGNVVVGIIC
;
A
#
# COMPACT_ATOMS: atom_id res chain seq x y z
N MET A 1 28.30 28.64 11.61
CA MET A 1 28.53 27.41 10.83
C MET A 1 27.27 26.58 10.98
N ALA A 2 26.31 26.77 10.08
CA ALA A 2 25.00 26.12 10.15
C ALA A 2 25.17 24.63 9.88
N THR A 3 24.63 23.79 10.76
CA THR A 3 24.63 22.34 10.62
C THR A 3 23.82 21.94 9.39
N GLU A 4 24.28 20.92 8.67
CA GLU A 4 23.63 20.42 7.44
C GLU A 4 22.20 19.87 7.64
N GLU A 5 21.67 19.90 8.87
CA GLU A 5 20.32 19.50 9.24
C GLU A 5 19.23 20.52 8.79
N ASP A 6 19.59 21.77 8.53
CA ASP A 6 18.63 22.83 8.12
C ASP A 6 18.31 22.85 6.60
N LYS A 7 18.85 21.89 5.83
CA LYS A 7 18.62 21.74 4.39
C LYS A 7 17.69 20.57 4.02
N GLU A 8 16.90 20.04 4.96
CA GLU A 8 15.80 19.13 4.61
C GLU A 8 14.67 19.96 3.99
N SER A 9 14.82 20.16 2.68
CA SER A 9 13.98 20.92 1.76
C SER A 9 12.50 20.87 2.15
N LYS A 10 11.89 22.04 2.35
CA LYS A 10 10.44 22.22 2.26
C LYS A 10 10.01 21.78 0.86
N GLU A 11 9.75 20.49 0.70
CA GLU A 11 9.19 19.98 -0.54
C GLU A 11 7.87 20.70 -0.82
N PRO A 12 7.61 21.10 -2.07
CA PRO A 12 6.42 21.83 -2.40
C PRO A 12 5.18 20.97 -2.10
N LYS A 13 4.15 21.59 -1.52
CA LYS A 13 2.87 20.91 -1.18
C LYS A 13 2.23 20.24 -2.40
N ILE A 14 2.46 20.80 -3.59
CA ILE A 14 2.00 20.26 -4.85
C ILE A 14 3.22 20.18 -5.76
N GLN A 15 3.56 18.96 -6.18
CA GLN A 15 4.62 18.72 -7.15
C GLN A 15 3.97 18.22 -8.43
N LEU A 16 4.01 19.04 -9.47
CA LEU A 16 3.51 18.68 -10.80
C LEU A 16 4.69 18.20 -11.64
N SER A 17 4.71 16.91 -11.93
CA SER A 17 5.67 16.25 -12.81
C SER A 17 4.89 15.64 -13.96
N PHE A 18 4.41 16.46 -14.91
CA PHE A 18 3.50 16.03 -15.98
C PHE A 18 3.99 14.72 -16.62
N PRO A 19 3.15 13.65 -16.66
CA PRO A 19 1.71 13.58 -16.40
C PRO A 19 1.27 13.33 -14.94
N LEU A 20 2.20 13.20 -14.00
CA LEU A 20 1.96 12.91 -12.58
C LEU A 20 1.76 14.17 -11.75
N LEU A 21 0.80 14.13 -10.83
CA LEU A 21 0.55 15.16 -9.84
C LEU A 21 0.61 14.54 -8.44
N ILE A 22 1.52 15.05 -7.62
CA ILE A 22 1.71 14.61 -6.24
C ILE A 22 1.19 15.71 -5.31
N VAL A 23 0.23 15.37 -4.47
CA VAL A 23 -0.32 16.26 -3.46
C VAL A 23 0.18 15.80 -2.09
N ARG A 24 1.08 16.57 -1.50
CA ARG A 24 1.68 16.32 -0.17
C ARG A 24 0.89 17.03 0.93
N THR A 25 0.64 16.32 2.01
CA THR A 25 0.02 16.82 3.23
C THR A 25 0.73 16.28 4.48
N GLN A 26 0.61 17.01 5.58
CA GLN A 26 1.10 16.59 6.90
C GLN A 26 -0.02 16.40 7.91
N ILE A 27 -1.28 16.50 7.47
CA ILE A 27 -2.45 16.39 8.35
C ILE A 27 -2.50 15.00 8.99
N PHE A 28 -2.25 13.95 8.21
CA PHE A 28 -2.30 12.57 8.70
C PHE A 28 -1.13 12.20 9.61
N ASN A 29 -0.01 12.95 9.58
CA ASN A 29 1.15 12.66 10.42
C ASN A 29 0.80 12.67 11.90
N LYS A 30 -0.08 13.56 12.35
CA LYS A 30 -0.57 13.62 13.74
C LYS A 30 -1.37 12.37 14.12
N ILE A 31 -2.13 11.82 13.18
CA ILE A 31 -2.90 10.58 13.39
C ILE A 31 -1.92 9.42 13.54
N PHE A 32 -0.90 9.33 12.68
CA PHE A 32 0.13 8.31 12.78
C PHE A 32 0.95 8.42 14.07
N ASP A 33 1.28 9.64 14.51
CA ASP A 33 1.97 9.88 15.78
C ASP A 33 1.14 9.36 16.95
N LYS A 34 -0.15 9.71 16.99
CA LYS A 34 -1.05 9.24 18.05
C LYS A 34 -1.22 7.71 18.00
N LEU A 35 -1.60 7.18 16.85
CA LEU A 35 -1.89 5.75 16.70
C LEU A 35 -0.63 4.88 16.83
N GLY A 36 0.53 5.38 16.40
CA GLY A 36 1.81 4.67 16.50
C GLY A 36 2.28 4.43 17.94
N THR A 37 1.85 5.28 18.89
CA THR A 37 2.22 5.10 20.31
C THR A 37 1.49 3.95 21.01
N TYR A 38 0.37 3.47 20.46
CA TYR A 38 -0.37 2.37 21.09
C TYR A 38 0.40 1.05 21.00
N ARG A 39 0.33 0.26 22.08
CA ARG A 39 0.93 -1.09 22.12
C ARG A 39 0.37 -2.01 21.04
N PHE A 40 -0.90 -1.81 20.67
CA PHE A 40 -1.56 -2.57 19.61
C PHE A 40 -0.88 -2.40 18.25
N SER A 41 -0.42 -1.19 17.88
CA SER A 41 0.30 -0.93 16.62
C SER A 41 1.58 -1.75 16.49
N LYS A 42 2.27 -1.98 17.61
CA LYS A 42 3.42 -2.87 17.67
C LYS A 42 3.04 -4.34 17.61
N ALA A 43 1.86 -4.74 18.07
CA ALA A 43 1.39 -6.13 17.92
C ALA A 43 0.97 -6.39 16.46
N VAL A 44 0.18 -5.50 15.86
CA VAL A 44 -0.27 -5.60 14.47
C VAL A 44 0.90 -5.69 13.50
N SER A 45 1.94 -4.87 13.66
CA SER A 45 3.12 -4.95 12.79
C SER A 45 3.96 -6.23 12.99
N TRP A 46 3.82 -6.94 14.11
CA TRP A 46 4.40 -8.27 14.29
C TRP A 46 3.58 -9.33 13.57
N ILE A 47 2.26 -9.27 13.74
CA ILE A 47 1.31 -10.17 13.08
C ILE A 47 1.44 -10.04 11.56
N ALA A 48 1.46 -8.81 11.05
CA ALA A 48 1.66 -8.52 9.63
C ALA A 48 2.94 -9.16 9.08
N LEU A 49 4.07 -9.03 9.78
CA LEU A 49 5.34 -9.65 9.36
C LEU A 49 5.24 -11.19 9.26
N ALA A 50 4.51 -11.83 10.17
CA ALA A 50 4.32 -13.28 10.15
C ALA A 50 3.32 -13.71 9.06
N LEU A 51 2.28 -12.92 8.83
CA LEU A 51 1.16 -13.27 7.96
C LEU A 51 1.45 -13.03 6.48
N VAL A 52 2.17 -11.96 6.15
CA VAL A 52 2.45 -11.57 4.76
C VAL A 52 3.16 -12.68 3.96
N PRO A 53 4.21 -13.35 4.46
CA PRO A 53 4.84 -14.47 3.74
C PRO A 53 3.88 -15.64 3.46
N ILE A 54 2.96 -15.92 4.39
CA ILE A 54 1.97 -17.00 4.23
C ILE A 54 1.01 -16.64 3.09
N ILE A 55 0.48 -15.41 3.11
CA ILE A 55 -0.46 -14.93 2.10
C ILE A 55 0.22 -14.80 0.73
N ALA A 56 1.46 -14.32 0.70
CA ALA A 56 2.26 -14.29 -0.52
C ALA A 56 2.50 -15.71 -1.07
N GLY A 57 2.76 -16.69 -0.20
CA GLY A 57 2.90 -18.10 -0.58
C GLY A 57 1.60 -18.68 -1.16
N ILE A 58 0.46 -18.41 -0.54
CA ILE A 58 -0.87 -18.82 -1.05
C ILE A 58 -1.13 -18.15 -2.40
N GLY A 59 -0.91 -16.84 -2.51
CA GLY A 59 -1.10 -16.09 -3.77
C GLY A 59 -0.21 -16.63 -4.89
N LEU A 60 1.06 -16.92 -4.60
CA LEU A 60 1.99 -17.53 -5.55
C LEU A 60 1.52 -18.94 -5.97
N ALA A 61 1.06 -19.76 -5.02
CA ALA A 61 0.52 -21.09 -5.34
C ALA A 61 -0.72 -21.00 -6.23
N MET A 62 -1.64 -20.06 -5.96
CA MET A 62 -2.81 -19.82 -6.81
C MET A 62 -2.42 -19.36 -8.21
N LEU A 63 -1.42 -18.47 -8.34
CA LEU A 63 -0.90 -18.04 -9.63
C LEU A 63 -0.32 -19.21 -10.42
N LEU A 64 0.51 -20.05 -9.78
CA LEU A 64 1.09 -21.24 -10.43
C LEU A 64 0.00 -22.25 -10.83
N LEU A 65 -1.01 -22.46 -9.99
CA LEU A 65 -2.14 -23.34 -10.31
C LEU A 65 -2.97 -22.79 -11.47
N SER A 66 -3.21 -21.47 -11.51
CA SER A 66 -3.93 -20.83 -12.61
C SER A 66 -3.18 -20.95 -13.94
N LEU A 67 -1.86 -20.80 -13.91
CA LEU A 67 -1.00 -20.99 -15.07
C LEU A 67 -1.01 -22.45 -15.53
N TYR A 68 -0.92 -23.39 -14.58
CA TYR A 68 -0.99 -24.82 -14.90
C TYR A 68 -2.33 -25.19 -15.56
N ALA A 69 -3.44 -24.68 -15.02
CA ALA A 69 -4.78 -24.89 -15.58
C ALA A 69 -4.88 -24.31 -17.01
N LEU A 70 -4.38 -23.10 -17.23
CA LEU A 70 -4.36 -22.45 -18.54
C LEU A 70 -3.58 -23.27 -19.59
N LEU A 71 -2.46 -23.88 -19.18
CA LEU A 71 -1.63 -24.70 -20.08
C LEU A 71 -2.16 -26.12 -20.30
N SER A 72 -2.91 -26.66 -19.33
CA SER A 72 -3.32 -28.08 -19.33
C SER A 72 -4.77 -28.29 -19.77
N THR A 73 -5.61 -27.24 -19.75
CA THR A 73 -7.03 -27.34 -20.08
C THR A 73 -7.42 -26.36 -21.20
N PRO A 74 -7.82 -26.85 -22.39
CA PRO A 74 -8.21 -25.98 -23.51
C PRO A 74 -9.34 -25.01 -23.17
N ALA A 75 -10.32 -25.46 -22.36
CA ALA A 75 -11.45 -24.64 -21.91
C ALA A 75 -11.04 -23.45 -21.03
N ALA A 76 -9.96 -23.56 -20.24
CA ALA A 76 -9.46 -22.43 -19.46
C ALA A 76 -8.87 -21.33 -20.36
N GLY A 77 -8.29 -21.72 -21.51
CA GLY A 77 -7.82 -20.78 -22.54
C GLY A 77 -8.95 -19.99 -23.20
N GLU A 78 -10.12 -20.61 -23.39
CA GLU A 78 -11.31 -19.94 -23.97
C GLU A 78 -11.88 -18.89 -23.00
N ILE A 79 -12.07 -19.24 -21.72
CA ILE A 79 -12.55 -18.31 -20.69
C ILE A 79 -11.63 -17.09 -20.55
N PHE A 80 -10.31 -17.31 -20.58
CA PHE A 80 -9.34 -16.22 -20.49
C PHE A 80 -9.39 -15.29 -21.72
N ARG A 81 -9.68 -15.83 -22.91
CA ARG A 81 -9.86 -15.04 -24.14
C ARG A 81 -11.15 -14.23 -24.12
N GLU A 82 -12.22 -14.75 -23.53
CA GLU A 82 -13.49 -14.02 -23.37
C GLU A 82 -13.40 -12.86 -22.39
N LEU A 83 -12.77 -13.05 -21.23
CA LEU A 83 -12.55 -11.96 -20.26
C LEU A 83 -11.52 -10.93 -20.76
N GLY A 84 -10.58 -11.38 -21.60
CA GLY A 84 -9.51 -10.57 -22.15
C GLY A 84 -8.50 -10.07 -21.09
N PRO A 85 -7.36 -9.49 -21.51
CA PRO A 85 -6.35 -8.98 -20.59
C PRO A 85 -6.84 -7.83 -19.71
N LEU A 86 -7.90 -7.13 -20.11
CA LEU A 86 -8.47 -6.01 -19.34
C LEU A 86 -9.41 -6.50 -18.23
N GLY A 87 -10.06 -7.65 -18.39
CA GLY A 87 -10.90 -8.26 -17.36
C GLY A 87 -10.13 -8.75 -16.14
N SER A 88 -8.80 -8.86 -16.22
CA SER A 88 -7.93 -9.21 -15.08
C SER A 88 -7.47 -7.98 -14.29
N LEU A 89 -7.58 -6.77 -14.85
CA LEU A 89 -7.34 -5.53 -14.10
C LEU A 89 -8.51 -5.31 -13.14
N LEU A 90 -8.26 -5.42 -11.85
CA LEU A 90 -9.28 -5.22 -10.81
C LEU A 90 -9.61 -3.73 -10.57
N LEU A 91 -9.75 -2.96 -11.64
CA LEU A 91 -10.10 -1.54 -11.60
C LEU A 91 -11.60 -1.37 -11.85
N PRO A 92 -12.33 -0.67 -10.96
CA PRO A 92 -13.75 -0.40 -11.16
C PRO A 92 -13.99 0.39 -12.45
N GLY A 93 -14.91 -0.06 -13.28
CA GLY A 93 -15.21 0.54 -14.59
C GLY A 93 -14.37 0.01 -15.76
N ILE A 94 -13.28 -0.72 -15.50
CA ILE A 94 -12.57 -1.52 -16.51
C ILE A 94 -13.03 -2.98 -16.42
N ASN A 95 -13.09 -3.51 -15.19
CA ASN A 95 -13.59 -4.85 -14.95
C ASN A 95 -15.13 -4.83 -14.82
N PRO A 96 -15.87 -5.50 -15.73
CA PRO A 96 -17.33 -5.55 -15.66
C PRO A 96 -17.86 -6.28 -14.42
N LEU A 97 -17.04 -7.08 -13.74
CA LEU A 97 -17.40 -7.81 -12.52
C LEU A 97 -17.38 -6.92 -11.27
N ILE A 98 -16.77 -5.74 -11.33
CA ILE A 98 -16.62 -4.85 -10.18
C ILE A 98 -17.69 -3.74 -10.26
N PRO A 99 -18.64 -3.68 -9.30
CA PRO A 99 -19.60 -2.59 -9.24
C PRO A 99 -18.88 -1.25 -9.12
N ILE A 100 -19.19 -0.28 -9.99
CA ILE A 100 -18.41 0.96 -10.12
C ILE A 100 -18.34 1.71 -8.78
N VAL A 101 -19.50 2.01 -8.17
CA VAL A 101 -19.57 2.82 -6.95
C VAL A 101 -18.90 2.10 -5.77
N TYR A 102 -19.31 0.86 -5.48
CA TYR A 102 -18.75 0.09 -4.37
C TYR A 102 -17.27 -0.23 -4.56
N GLY A 103 -16.84 -0.49 -5.80
CA GLY A 103 -15.45 -0.76 -6.15
C GLY A 103 -14.54 0.43 -5.89
N TRP A 104 -14.95 1.64 -6.30
CA TRP A 104 -14.16 2.85 -6.02
C TRP A 104 -14.09 3.16 -4.52
N VAL A 105 -15.20 3.00 -3.80
CA VAL A 105 -15.22 3.17 -2.33
C VAL A 105 -14.29 2.17 -1.66
N ALA A 106 -14.38 0.89 -2.01
CA ALA A 106 -13.52 -0.15 -1.47
C ALA A 106 -12.04 0.10 -1.79
N LEU A 107 -11.73 0.55 -3.01
CA LEU A 107 -10.36 0.86 -3.43
C LEU A 107 -9.78 2.03 -2.62
N ILE A 108 -10.53 3.12 -2.44
CA ILE A 108 -10.09 4.27 -1.63
C ILE A 108 -9.83 3.83 -0.18
N ILE A 109 -10.73 3.05 0.39
CA ILE A 109 -10.59 2.52 1.75
C ILE A 109 -9.35 1.62 1.85
N ALA A 110 -9.17 0.69 0.92
CA ALA A 110 -8.03 -0.22 0.90
C ALA A 110 -6.70 0.52 0.79
N ILE A 111 -6.61 1.55 -0.05
CA ILE A 111 -5.40 2.37 -0.18
C ILE A 111 -5.15 3.18 1.11
N ALA A 112 -6.19 3.79 1.68
CA ALA A 112 -6.06 4.56 2.91
C ALA A 112 -5.59 3.69 4.09
N ILE A 113 -6.10 2.46 4.20
CA ILE A 113 -5.67 1.49 5.22
C ILE A 113 -4.24 1.04 4.96
N HIS A 114 -3.89 0.72 3.71
CA HIS A 114 -2.54 0.27 3.33
C HIS A 114 -1.47 1.28 3.73
N GLU A 115 -1.62 2.51 3.24
CA GLU A 115 -0.68 3.60 3.50
C GLU A 115 -0.71 4.03 4.97
N GLY A 116 -1.90 4.09 5.56
CA GLY A 116 -2.07 4.36 6.98
C GLY A 116 -1.35 3.35 7.87
N ALA A 117 -1.40 2.06 7.52
CA ALA A 117 -0.71 1.01 8.25
C ALA A 117 0.81 1.15 8.16
N HIS A 118 1.36 1.51 7.00
CA HIS A 118 2.79 1.85 6.88
C HIS A 118 3.18 2.99 7.81
N GLY A 119 2.41 4.09 7.82
CA GLY A 119 2.66 5.25 8.68
C GLY A 119 2.60 4.92 10.17
N ILE A 120 1.56 4.19 10.60
CA ILE A 120 1.37 3.78 11.99
C ILE A 120 2.49 2.81 12.44
N ALA A 121 2.82 1.82 11.60
CA ALA A 121 3.88 0.88 11.91
C ALA A 121 5.25 1.58 11.99
N ALA A 122 5.52 2.52 11.08
CA ALA A 122 6.73 3.33 11.09
C ALA A 122 6.89 4.09 12.41
N ARG A 123 5.84 4.82 12.83
CA ARG A 123 5.84 5.55 14.10
C ARG A 123 5.98 4.62 15.31
N SER A 124 5.33 3.46 15.32
CA SER A 124 5.45 2.48 16.41
C SER A 124 6.86 1.90 16.61
N LEU A 125 7.69 1.94 15.55
CA LEU A 125 9.07 1.44 15.55
C LEU A 125 10.12 2.53 15.78
N GLY A 126 9.66 3.78 15.91
CA GLY A 126 10.46 4.98 16.15
C GLY A 126 10.92 5.69 14.88
N PHE A 127 10.36 5.37 13.71
CA PHE A 127 10.72 6.03 12.46
C PHE A 127 9.98 7.35 12.28
N ARG A 128 10.62 8.33 11.64
CA ARG A 128 10.00 9.61 11.28
C ARG A 128 9.20 9.46 9.98
N VAL A 129 7.97 9.99 9.99
CA VAL A 129 7.13 10.16 8.79
C VAL A 129 7.19 11.63 8.38
N LYS A 130 7.72 11.92 7.20
CA LYS A 130 7.94 13.29 6.69
C LYS A 130 6.64 13.89 6.16
N SER A 131 5.94 13.14 5.32
CA SER A 131 4.70 13.56 4.70
C SER A 131 3.82 12.36 4.33
N SER A 132 2.60 12.64 3.91
CA SER A 132 1.68 11.67 3.32
C SER A 132 0.89 12.37 2.22
N GLY A 133 0.27 11.64 1.32
CA GLY A 133 -0.36 12.32 0.19
C GLY A 133 -1.12 11.42 -0.76
N LEU A 134 -1.58 12.05 -1.82
CA LEU A 134 -2.26 11.40 -2.94
C LEU A 134 -1.44 11.57 -4.20
N LEU A 135 -1.42 10.52 -5.01
CA LEU A 135 -0.78 10.45 -6.31
C LEU A 135 -1.86 10.40 -7.39
N PHE A 136 -1.76 11.29 -8.36
CA PHE A 136 -2.68 11.38 -9.48
C PHE A 136 -1.94 11.27 -10.81
N ILE A 137 -2.60 10.69 -11.81
CA ILE A 137 -2.19 10.76 -13.21
C ILE A 137 -3.24 11.56 -13.99
N LEU A 138 -2.86 12.73 -14.50
CA LEU A 138 -3.80 13.77 -14.96
C LEU A 138 -4.88 14.06 -13.88
N VAL A 139 -6.09 13.54 -14.08
CA VAL A 139 -7.26 13.72 -13.22
C VAL A 139 -7.64 12.44 -12.45
N PHE A 140 -6.99 11.31 -12.75
CA PHE A 140 -7.32 10.02 -12.16
C PHE A 140 -6.51 9.79 -10.88
N PRO A 141 -7.16 9.43 -9.75
CA PRO A 141 -6.46 9.06 -8.52
C PRO A 141 -5.74 7.73 -8.73
N LEU A 142 -4.41 7.78 -8.76
CA LEU A 142 -3.58 6.60 -8.94
C LEU A 142 -3.33 5.88 -7.61
N GLY A 143 -3.21 6.64 -6.52
CA GLY A 143 -3.00 6.06 -5.19
C GLY A 143 -2.78 7.09 -4.10
N ALA A 144 -2.34 6.60 -2.94
CA ALA A 144 -1.85 7.41 -1.83
C ALA A 144 -0.43 6.96 -1.49
N PHE A 145 0.27 7.74 -0.66
CA PHE A 145 1.58 7.37 -0.15
C PHE A 145 1.81 7.89 1.26
N VAL A 146 2.66 7.20 2.00
CA VAL A 146 3.28 7.70 3.24
C VAL A 146 4.80 7.72 3.09
N ASP A 147 5.37 8.91 3.26
CA ASP A 147 6.80 9.19 3.14
C ASP A 147 7.50 8.96 4.48
N VAL A 148 8.06 7.75 4.65
CA VAL A 148 8.86 7.35 5.81
C VAL A 148 10.32 7.65 5.53
N ASP A 149 11.06 8.16 6.52
CA ASP A 149 12.46 8.54 6.34
C ASP A 149 13.35 7.35 5.92
N GLU A 150 13.65 7.28 4.62
CA GLU A 150 14.40 6.21 3.98
C GLU A 150 15.76 5.99 4.64
N LYS A 151 16.46 7.07 5.02
CA LYS A 151 17.75 6.99 5.71
C LYS A 151 17.65 6.25 7.04
N GLN A 152 16.52 6.36 7.73
CA GLN A 152 16.28 5.64 8.99
C GLN A 152 15.92 4.17 8.72
N ILE A 153 15.15 3.89 7.67
CA ILE A 153 14.82 2.51 7.27
C ILE A 153 16.07 1.75 6.83
N GLU A 154 16.94 2.38 6.05
CA GLU A 154 18.18 1.79 5.54
C GLU A 154 19.16 1.46 6.68
N LYS A 155 19.29 2.36 7.67
CA LYS A 155 20.14 2.15 8.84
C LYS A 155 19.52 1.23 9.90
N ALA A 156 18.23 0.90 9.78
CA ALA A 156 17.54 0.09 10.77
C ALA A 156 17.89 -1.40 10.68
N LYS A 157 17.62 -2.12 11.78
CA LYS A 157 17.67 -3.59 11.76
C LYS A 157 16.70 -4.11 10.69
N PRO A 158 17.07 -5.11 9.87
CA PRO A 158 16.22 -5.62 8.78
C PRO A 158 14.81 -6.01 9.25
N LYS A 159 14.72 -6.54 10.47
CA LYS A 159 13.45 -6.92 11.10
C LYS A 159 12.51 -5.73 11.36
N LYS A 160 13.03 -4.54 11.64
CA LYS A 160 12.18 -3.33 11.80
C LYS A 160 11.70 -2.85 10.43
N SER A 161 12.60 -2.78 9.45
CA SER A 161 12.28 -2.35 8.09
C SER A 161 11.26 -3.29 7.44
N ALA A 162 11.43 -4.61 7.58
CA ALA A 162 10.49 -5.62 7.11
C ALA A 162 9.10 -5.49 7.73
N ARG A 163 9.00 -5.04 8.99
CA ARG A 163 7.70 -4.82 9.65
C ARG A 163 6.97 -3.60 9.13
N VAL A 164 7.70 -2.54 8.78
CA VAL A 164 7.10 -1.39 8.09
C VAL A 164 6.63 -1.82 6.72
N MET A 165 7.45 -2.54 5.95
CA MET A 165 7.09 -3.04 4.61
C MET A 165 5.90 -4.02 4.63
N ALA A 166 5.79 -4.87 5.65
CA ALA A 166 4.67 -5.80 5.77
C ALA A 166 3.37 -5.12 6.24
N ALA A 167 3.45 -3.92 6.83
CA ALA A 167 2.31 -3.30 7.49
C ALA A 167 1.15 -2.96 6.53
N GLY A 168 1.43 -2.49 5.32
CA GLY A 168 0.38 -2.15 4.35
C GLY A 168 -0.48 -3.34 3.95
N ILE A 169 0.18 -4.43 3.52
CA ILE A 169 -0.51 -5.69 3.18
C ILE A 169 -1.23 -6.24 4.43
N GLY A 170 -0.54 -6.29 5.56
CA GLY A 170 -1.12 -6.77 6.82
C GLY A 170 -2.36 -5.98 7.25
N GLY A 171 -2.37 -4.66 7.05
CA GLY A 171 -3.51 -3.80 7.35
C GLY A 171 -4.74 -4.18 6.53
N ASN A 172 -4.58 -4.32 5.21
CA ASN A 172 -5.68 -4.71 4.33
C ASN A 172 -6.20 -6.11 4.62
N VAL A 173 -5.31 -7.05 4.93
CA VAL A 173 -5.69 -8.42 5.31
C VAL A 173 -6.49 -8.43 6.61
N VAL A 174 -6.05 -7.69 7.63
CA VAL A 174 -6.78 -7.63 8.91
C VAL A 174 -8.19 -7.09 8.68
N VAL A 175 -8.34 -6.03 7.88
CA VAL A 175 -9.66 -5.49 7.55
C VAL A 175 -10.49 -6.50 6.74
N GLY A 176 -9.89 -7.15 5.74
CA GLY A 176 -10.58 -8.17 4.94
C GLY A 176 -10.98 -9.44 5.69
N ILE A 177 -10.38 -9.73 6.85
CA ILE A 177 -10.80 -10.84 7.74
C ILE A 177 -11.96 -10.40 8.65
N ILE A 178 -12.05 -9.11 8.99
CA ILE A 178 -13.06 -8.59 9.93
C ILE A 178 -14.39 -8.31 9.23
N CYS A 179 -14.37 -7.97 7.94
CA CYS A 179 -15.55 -7.64 7.13
C CYS A 179 -15.98 -8.81 6.26
#